data_AF-A0A359F3W1-F1
#
_entry.id   AF-A0A359F3W1-F1
#
_cell.length_a   1.000
_cell.length_b   1.000
_cell.length_c   1.000
_cell.angle_alpha   90.00
_cell.angle_beta   90.00
_cell.angle_gamma   90.00
#
_symmetry.space_group_name_H-M   'P 1'
#
loop_
_entity.id
_entity.type
_entity.pdbx_description
1 polymer ?
#
loop_
_entity_poly.entity_id
_entity_poly.type
_entity_poly.pdbx_seq_one_letter_code
_entity_poly.pdbx_strand_id
1 'polypeptide(L)'
;MTSFGMFAAISPVVVVAALRSTWSPCGLSVASTITRIGESGRGRSFAPTALSYSIGAVVGGAGLGVLGTALSQSLRWMGLSESSGLALSGALLLLAALADIGAIGPALPHIRRQVDERWIDEYRGWVLGFGYGCQIGFGLCTYVMTTGVYLVVALGAVLLQPPQALLIGLVFGLVRGAVVWLGATISSPADLDHMHARFAALEPVSRRIAPASYIVAGLGCSGLGFGARPEIVAGVSAVAAVGGVVVAGLTVSRARRTEVLAFRTQDLALKTEGLAQPSQGRAPRTSSQGASR
;
A
#
# COMPACT_ATOMS: atom_id res chain seq x y z
N MET A 1 14.48 -26.00 15.39
CA MET A 1 13.68 -24.89 15.98
C MET A 1 13.90 -23.55 15.27
N THR A 2 14.86 -23.45 14.34
CA THR A 2 15.29 -22.25 13.62
C THR A 2 14.32 -21.76 12.54
N SER A 3 13.72 -22.67 11.76
CA SER A 3 12.87 -22.31 10.60
C SER A 3 11.56 -21.59 10.97
N PHE A 4 10.84 -22.05 12.00
CA PHE A 4 9.60 -21.40 12.45
C PHE A 4 9.86 -20.00 13.01
N GLY A 5 10.94 -19.86 13.80
CA GLY A 5 11.34 -18.58 14.37
C GLY A 5 11.69 -17.51 13.33
N MET A 6 12.43 -17.93 12.30
CA MET A 6 12.78 -17.10 11.16
C MET A 6 11.53 -16.68 10.36
N PHE A 7 10.63 -17.62 10.09
CA PHE A 7 9.36 -17.34 9.42
C PHE A 7 8.49 -16.34 10.20
N ALA A 8 8.41 -16.49 11.52
CA ALA A 8 7.66 -15.59 12.39
C ALA A 8 8.23 -14.17 12.41
N ALA A 9 9.56 -14.02 12.35
CA ALA A 9 10.24 -12.72 12.25
C ALA A 9 9.99 -12.02 10.91
N ILE A 10 9.96 -12.78 9.81
CA ILE A 10 9.78 -12.26 8.45
C ILE A 10 8.31 -11.95 8.12
N SER A 11 7.35 -12.66 8.70
CA SER A 11 5.93 -12.53 8.36
C SER A 11 5.39 -11.09 8.46
N PRO A 12 5.69 -10.30 9.52
CA PRO A 12 5.30 -8.90 9.58
C PRO A 12 5.89 -8.05 8.45
N VAL A 13 7.13 -8.34 8.06
CA VAL A 13 7.83 -7.63 6.97
C VAL A 13 7.15 -7.88 5.63
N VAL A 14 6.68 -9.11 5.37
CA VAL A 14 5.94 -9.44 4.15
C VAL A 14 4.66 -8.60 4.05
N VAL A 15 3.95 -8.42 5.16
CA VAL A 15 2.76 -7.56 5.21
C VAL A 15 3.12 -6.10 4.94
N VAL A 16 4.17 -5.58 5.59
CA VAL A 16 4.64 -4.21 5.36
C VAL A 16 5.09 -3.99 3.91
N ALA A 17 5.81 -4.95 3.32
CA ALA A 17 6.24 -4.91 1.93
C ALA A 17 5.05 -4.93 0.97
N ALA A 18 4.05 -5.80 1.21
CA ALA A 18 2.82 -5.86 0.42
C ALA A 18 2.06 -4.52 0.47
N LEU A 19 1.86 -3.97 1.66
CA LEU A 19 1.23 -2.65 1.84
C LEU A 19 2.02 -1.56 1.11
N ARG A 20 3.33 -1.45 1.36
CA ARG A 20 4.20 -0.43 0.72
C ARG A 20 4.20 -0.53 -0.80
N SER A 21 4.15 -1.75 -1.34
CA SER A 21 4.11 -2.01 -2.79
C SER A 21 2.79 -1.60 -3.45
N THR A 22 1.79 -1.19 -2.67
CA THR A 22 0.52 -0.70 -3.20
C THR A 22 0.58 0.78 -3.60
N TRP A 23 1.57 1.55 -3.12
CA TRP A 23 1.79 2.90 -3.62
C TRP A 23 2.36 2.87 -5.04
N SER A 24 1.73 3.64 -5.94
CA SER A 24 2.12 3.85 -7.34
C SER A 24 2.13 5.37 -7.58
N PRO A 25 2.98 5.91 -8.50
CA PRO A 25 3.06 7.35 -8.76
C PRO A 25 1.74 7.96 -9.30
N CYS A 26 0.81 7.11 -9.74
CA CYS A 26 -0.54 7.53 -10.15
C CYS A 26 -1.60 7.34 -9.04
N GLY A 27 -1.18 7.16 -7.77
CA GLY A 27 -2.09 7.21 -6.62
C GLY A 27 -3.12 6.09 -6.53
N LEU A 28 -2.75 4.85 -6.90
CA LEU A 28 -3.58 3.62 -6.92
C LEU A 28 -4.43 3.42 -8.18
N SER A 29 -3.82 3.40 -9.37
CA SER A 29 -4.59 3.29 -10.64
C SER A 29 -5.69 2.22 -10.64
N VAL A 30 -5.48 1.06 -9.99
CA VAL A 30 -6.53 0.03 -9.86
C VAL A 30 -7.55 0.34 -8.76
N ALA A 31 -7.16 0.85 -7.60
CA ALA A 31 -8.11 1.15 -6.52
C ALA A 31 -8.91 2.44 -6.76
N SER A 32 -8.42 3.35 -7.61
CA SER A 32 -9.17 4.49 -8.12
C SER A 32 -10.07 4.11 -9.31
N THR A 33 -9.73 3.05 -10.05
CA THR A 33 -10.54 2.54 -11.17
C THR A 33 -11.68 1.62 -10.72
N ILE A 34 -11.39 0.64 -9.86
CA ILE A 34 -12.34 -0.33 -9.32
C ILE A 34 -12.92 0.26 -8.03
N THR A 35 -13.93 1.10 -8.19
CA THR A 35 -14.67 1.76 -7.11
C THR A 35 -16.16 1.58 -7.28
N ARG A 36 -16.96 1.82 -6.24
CA ARG A 36 -18.42 1.76 -6.36
C ARG A 36 -18.93 2.73 -7.43
N ILE A 37 -18.45 3.98 -7.42
CA ILE A 37 -18.82 4.96 -8.45
C ILE A 37 -18.33 4.55 -9.85
N GLY A 38 -17.07 4.09 -9.97
CA GLY A 38 -16.48 3.68 -11.25
C GLY A 38 -17.18 2.49 -11.89
N GLU A 39 -17.55 1.48 -11.11
CA GLU A 39 -18.31 0.33 -11.63
C GLU A 39 -19.75 0.71 -11.97
N SER A 40 -20.41 1.54 -11.14
CA SER A 40 -21.77 2.00 -11.43
C SER A 40 -21.87 2.85 -12.71
N GLY A 41 -20.88 3.72 -12.96
CA GLY A 41 -20.80 4.50 -14.20
C GLY A 41 -20.61 3.63 -15.46
N ARG A 42 -20.13 2.39 -15.29
CA ARG A 42 -19.97 1.40 -16.36
C ARG A 42 -21.13 0.39 -16.41
N GLY A 43 -22.19 0.59 -15.62
CA GLY A 43 -23.32 -0.35 -15.53
C GLY A 43 -22.96 -1.69 -14.88
N ARG A 44 -21.92 -1.74 -14.05
CA ARG A 44 -21.41 -2.94 -13.37
C ARG A 44 -21.56 -2.83 -11.85
N SER A 45 -21.58 -3.98 -11.17
CA SER A 45 -21.57 -4.02 -9.72
C SER A 45 -20.14 -4.17 -9.19
N PHE A 46 -19.83 -3.46 -8.12
CA PHE A 46 -18.49 -3.45 -7.52
C PHE A 46 -18.08 -4.80 -6.92
N ALA A 47 -18.98 -5.46 -6.18
CA ALA A 47 -18.61 -6.61 -5.37
C ALA A 47 -18.07 -7.80 -6.18
N PRO A 48 -18.66 -8.21 -7.33
CA PRO A 48 -18.09 -9.28 -8.16
C PRO A 48 -16.72 -8.93 -8.72
N THR A 49 -16.52 -7.70 -9.19
CA THR A 49 -15.22 -7.21 -9.71
C THR A 49 -14.16 -7.24 -8.62
N ALA A 50 -14.46 -6.71 -7.43
CA ALA A 50 -13.56 -6.67 -6.28
C ALA A 50 -13.23 -8.06 -5.72
N LEU A 51 -14.22 -8.97 -5.65
CA LEU A 51 -13.99 -10.34 -5.23
C LEU A 51 -13.10 -11.08 -6.23
N SER A 52 -13.39 -10.95 -7.53
CA SER A 52 -12.59 -11.57 -8.57
C SER A 52 -11.16 -11.04 -8.58
N TYR A 53 -10.97 -9.74 -8.35
CA TYR A 53 -9.66 -9.14 -8.13
C TYR A 53 -8.93 -9.73 -6.91
N SER A 54 -9.61 -9.88 -5.79
CA SER A 54 -9.02 -10.46 -4.57
C SER A 54 -8.56 -11.90 -4.81
N ILE A 55 -9.39 -12.70 -5.48
CA ILE A 55 -9.05 -14.08 -5.88
C ILE A 55 -7.85 -14.08 -6.82
N GLY A 56 -7.87 -13.24 -7.86
CA GLY A 56 -6.75 -13.09 -8.79
C GLY A 56 -5.47 -12.69 -8.08
N ALA A 57 -5.53 -11.77 -7.11
CA ALA A 57 -4.37 -11.33 -6.33
C ALA A 57 -3.77 -12.46 -5.48
N VAL A 58 -4.62 -13.30 -4.87
CA VAL A 58 -4.16 -14.49 -4.16
C VAL A 58 -3.52 -15.50 -5.12
N VAL A 59 -4.10 -15.71 -6.31
CA VAL A 59 -3.52 -16.59 -7.36
C VAL A 59 -2.18 -16.05 -7.86
N GLY A 60 -2.08 -14.75 -8.13
CA GLY A 60 -0.83 -14.09 -8.51
C GLY A 60 0.23 -14.20 -7.42
N GLY A 61 -0.16 -13.98 -6.16
CA GLY A 61 0.71 -14.16 -5.00
C GLY A 61 1.16 -15.61 -4.82
N ALA A 62 0.28 -16.58 -5.07
CA ALA A 62 0.65 -18.00 -5.10
C ALA A 62 1.71 -18.27 -6.17
N GLY A 63 1.59 -17.67 -7.36
CA GLY A 63 2.62 -17.75 -8.41
C GLY A 63 3.98 -17.21 -7.96
N LEU A 64 3.99 -16.10 -7.20
CA LEU A 64 5.21 -15.57 -6.58
C LEU A 64 5.78 -16.52 -5.52
N GLY A 65 4.91 -17.14 -4.72
CA GLY A 65 5.27 -18.16 -3.73
C GLY A 65 5.81 -19.46 -4.33
N VAL A 66 5.30 -19.87 -5.50
CA VAL A 66 5.83 -20.99 -6.29
C VAL A 66 7.23 -20.67 -6.79
N LEU A 67 7.49 -19.45 -7.25
CA LEU A 67 8.84 -19.00 -7.60
C LEU A 67 9.78 -19.07 -6.39
N GLY A 68 9.35 -18.55 -5.23
CA GLY A 68 10.12 -18.66 -3.98
C GLY A 68 10.36 -20.12 -3.55
N THR A 69 9.37 -20.98 -3.73
CA THR A 69 9.44 -22.43 -3.47
C THR A 69 10.47 -23.11 -4.34
N ALA A 70 10.46 -22.84 -5.65
CA ALA A 70 11.43 -23.38 -6.59
C ALA A 70 12.85 -22.94 -6.23
N LEU A 71 13.06 -21.65 -5.97
CA LEU A 71 14.35 -21.11 -5.56
C LEU A 71 14.83 -21.69 -4.22
N SER A 72 13.93 -21.80 -3.24
CA SER A 72 14.21 -22.46 -1.95
C SER A 72 14.69 -23.89 -2.15
N GLN A 73 14.01 -24.66 -3.01
CA GLN A 73 14.40 -26.04 -3.29
C GLN A 73 15.75 -26.12 -4.02
N SER A 74 16.03 -25.21 -4.95
CA SER A 74 17.33 -25.12 -5.61
C SER A 74 18.47 -24.77 -4.65
N LEU A 75 18.26 -23.83 -3.72
CA LEU A 75 19.25 -23.47 -2.69
C LEU A 75 19.55 -24.64 -1.76
N ARG A 76 18.52 -25.42 -1.38
CA ARG A 76 18.70 -26.65 -0.60
C ARG A 76 19.52 -27.69 -1.36
N TRP A 77 19.26 -27.86 -2.67
CA TRP A 77 20.04 -28.78 -3.50
C TRP A 77 21.50 -28.36 -3.65
N MET A 78 21.79 -27.06 -3.63
CA MET A 78 23.15 -26.52 -3.58
C MET A 78 23.82 -26.63 -2.20
N GLY A 79 23.14 -27.21 -1.21
CA GLY A 79 23.70 -27.46 0.12
C GLY A 79 23.71 -26.25 1.05
N LEU A 80 22.91 -25.20 0.78
CA LEU A 80 22.78 -24.10 1.74
C LEU A 80 22.20 -24.62 3.06
N SER A 81 22.86 -24.24 4.15
CA SER A 81 22.40 -24.54 5.50
C SER A 81 21.32 -23.55 5.98
N GLU A 82 20.49 -23.96 6.93
CA GLU A 82 19.52 -23.05 7.57
C GLU A 82 20.19 -21.85 8.24
N SER A 83 21.38 -22.04 8.84
CA SER A 83 22.17 -20.96 9.44
C SER A 83 22.60 -19.92 8.39
N SER A 84 22.98 -20.37 7.19
CA SER A 84 23.27 -19.49 6.06
C SER A 84 22.02 -18.76 5.58
N GLY A 85 20.86 -19.43 5.53
CA GLY A 85 19.57 -18.82 5.19
C GLY A 85 19.17 -17.69 6.13
N LEU A 86 19.41 -17.88 7.44
CA LEU A 86 19.18 -16.85 8.46
C LEU A 86 20.09 -15.63 8.27
N ALA A 87 21.40 -15.86 8.08
CA ALA A 87 22.36 -14.79 7.84
C ALA A 87 22.05 -14.01 6.56
N LEU A 88 21.71 -14.73 5.48
CA LEU A 88 21.29 -14.13 4.21
C LEU A 88 20.01 -13.32 4.36
N SER A 89 19.05 -13.77 5.18
CA SER A 89 17.81 -13.01 5.41
C SER A 89 18.08 -11.69 6.10
N GLY A 90 18.93 -11.68 7.14
CA GLY A 90 19.37 -10.45 7.78
C GLY A 90 20.03 -9.49 6.79
N ALA A 91 20.95 -10.01 5.97
CA ALA A 91 21.62 -9.22 4.93
C ALA A 91 20.64 -8.66 3.88
N LEU A 92 19.74 -9.48 3.35
CA LEU A 92 18.74 -9.08 2.35
C LEU A 92 17.79 -8.02 2.89
N LEU A 93 17.35 -8.14 4.15
CA LEU A 93 16.51 -7.15 4.82
C LEU A 93 17.22 -5.79 4.93
N LEU A 94 18.48 -5.79 5.35
CA LEU A 94 19.27 -4.57 5.47
C LEU A 94 19.57 -3.95 4.10
N LEU A 95 19.90 -4.76 3.09
CA LEU A 95 20.12 -4.29 1.72
C LEU A 95 18.85 -3.69 1.12
N ALA A 96 17.70 -4.33 1.31
CA ALA A 96 16.41 -3.79 0.88
C ALA A 96 16.11 -2.45 1.58
N ALA A 97 16.40 -2.34 2.88
CA ALA A 97 16.24 -1.07 3.60
C ALA A 97 17.13 0.04 3.02
N LEU A 98 18.40 -0.25 2.77
CA LEU A 98 19.36 0.69 2.18
C LEU A 98 18.93 1.11 0.76
N ALA A 99 18.41 0.19 -0.03
CA ALA A 99 17.90 0.49 -1.36
C ALA A 99 16.63 1.36 -1.31
N ASP A 100 15.70 1.07 -0.40
CA ASP A 100 14.45 1.84 -0.26
C ASP A 100 14.67 3.27 0.27
N ILE A 101 15.72 3.51 1.06
CA ILE A 101 16.12 4.87 1.46
C ILE A 101 16.98 5.59 0.39
N GLY A 102 17.33 4.91 -0.70
CA GLY A 102 18.13 5.47 -1.79
C GLY A 102 19.63 5.54 -1.51
N ALA A 103 20.13 4.80 -0.52
CA ALA A 103 21.56 4.75 -0.22
C ALA A 103 22.35 3.86 -1.21
N ILE A 104 21.69 2.87 -1.81
CA ILE A 104 22.29 1.94 -2.78
C ILE A 104 21.33 1.61 -3.92
N GLY A 105 21.87 1.17 -5.06
CA GLY A 105 21.09 0.67 -6.20
C GLY A 105 20.47 1.76 -7.08
N PRO A 106 19.76 1.35 -8.16
CA PRO A 106 19.11 2.29 -9.07
C PRO A 106 17.93 2.99 -8.39
N ALA A 107 17.63 4.20 -8.85
CA ALA A 107 16.44 4.91 -8.41
C ALA A 107 15.17 4.12 -8.78
N LEU A 108 14.39 3.75 -7.77
CA LEU A 108 13.04 3.22 -7.95
C LEU A 108 12.16 4.26 -8.65
N PRO A 109 11.29 3.86 -9.60
CA PRO A 109 10.85 2.51 -9.95
C PRO A 109 11.68 1.79 -11.03
N HIS A 110 11.89 0.48 -10.84
CA HIS A 110 12.58 -0.40 -11.81
C HIS A 110 11.68 -0.87 -12.95
N ILE A 111 10.49 -1.37 -12.62
CA ILE A 111 9.47 -1.75 -13.59
C ILE A 111 8.46 -0.62 -13.65
N ARG A 112 8.19 -0.10 -14.86
CA ARG A 112 7.29 1.05 -15.09
C ARG A 112 6.01 0.70 -15.85
N ARG A 113 5.74 -0.59 -16.05
CA ARG A 113 4.54 -1.08 -16.74
C ARG A 113 3.33 -1.00 -15.80
N GLN A 114 2.22 -0.45 -16.30
CA GLN A 114 0.91 -0.56 -15.65
C GLN A 114 0.09 -1.70 -16.25
N VAL A 115 -1.02 -2.03 -15.60
CA VAL A 115 -2.05 -2.87 -16.21
C VAL A 115 -2.63 -2.17 -17.44
N ASP A 116 -3.10 -2.93 -18.43
CA ASP A 116 -3.61 -2.36 -19.67
C ASP A 116 -4.98 -1.71 -19.45
N GLU A 117 -5.07 -0.40 -19.61
CA GLU A 117 -6.28 0.40 -19.40
C GLU A 117 -7.41 0.03 -20.37
N ARG A 118 -7.07 -0.49 -21.56
CA ARG A 118 -8.07 -0.89 -22.57
C ARG A 118 -8.99 -2.00 -22.09
N TRP A 119 -8.52 -2.82 -21.14
CA TRP A 119 -9.30 -3.91 -20.56
C TRP A 119 -10.56 -3.44 -19.83
N ILE A 120 -10.57 -2.18 -19.36
CA ILE A 120 -11.68 -1.60 -18.61
C ILE A 120 -12.97 -1.60 -19.45
N ASP A 121 -12.85 -1.22 -20.72
CA ASP A 121 -13.97 -1.09 -21.64
C ASP A 121 -14.24 -2.38 -22.43
N GLU A 122 -13.22 -3.22 -22.61
CA GLU A 122 -13.31 -4.45 -23.42
C GLU A 122 -13.85 -5.65 -22.64
N TYR A 123 -13.46 -5.83 -21.36
CA TYR A 123 -13.77 -7.04 -20.61
C TYR A 123 -14.89 -6.85 -19.57
N ARG A 124 -15.56 -7.96 -19.25
CA ARG A 124 -16.50 -8.04 -18.12
C ARG A 124 -15.77 -7.76 -16.82
N GLY A 125 -16.43 -7.11 -15.86
CA GLY A 125 -15.83 -6.70 -14.58
C GLY A 125 -15.10 -7.81 -13.83
N TRP A 126 -15.62 -9.04 -13.81
CA TRP A 126 -14.91 -10.16 -13.17
C TRP A 126 -13.65 -10.61 -13.93
N VAL A 127 -13.63 -10.59 -15.27
CA VAL A 127 -12.43 -10.94 -16.07
C VAL A 127 -11.35 -9.88 -15.86
N LEU A 128 -11.75 -8.61 -15.93
CA LEU A 128 -10.91 -7.46 -15.61
C LEU A 128 -10.33 -7.60 -14.19
N GLY A 129 -11.20 -7.81 -13.21
CA GLY A 129 -10.85 -7.96 -11.81
C GLY A 129 -9.81 -9.06 -11.63
N PHE A 130 -10.10 -10.28 -12.08
CA PHE A 130 -9.17 -11.42 -11.99
C PHE A 130 -7.82 -11.13 -12.65
N GLY A 131 -7.81 -10.62 -13.89
CA GLY A 131 -6.59 -10.36 -14.64
C GLY A 131 -5.70 -9.28 -14.01
N TYR A 132 -6.31 -8.20 -13.52
CA TYR A 132 -5.60 -7.17 -12.76
C TYR A 132 -5.11 -7.72 -11.42
N GLY A 133 -5.96 -8.50 -10.74
CA GLY A 133 -5.62 -9.19 -9.50
C GLY A 133 -4.37 -10.04 -9.66
N CYS A 134 -4.32 -10.94 -10.64
CA CYS A 134 -3.16 -11.80 -10.91
C CYS A 134 -1.87 -11.00 -11.13
N GLN A 135 -1.92 -9.93 -11.93
CA GLN A 135 -0.75 -9.09 -12.22
C GLN A 135 -0.26 -8.33 -10.99
N ILE A 136 -1.18 -7.80 -10.19
CA ILE A 136 -0.85 -7.05 -8.97
C ILE A 136 -0.38 -7.99 -7.85
N GLY A 137 -1.05 -9.12 -7.67
CA GLY A 137 -0.69 -10.15 -6.70
C GLY A 137 0.68 -10.75 -6.96
N PHE A 138 1.03 -11.01 -8.23
CA PHE A 138 2.36 -11.46 -8.60
C PHE A 138 3.43 -10.39 -8.38
N GLY A 139 3.06 -9.12 -8.53
CA GLY A 139 3.87 -7.96 -8.12
C GLY A 139 5.10 -7.65 -8.98
N LEU A 140 5.55 -8.58 -9.81
CA LEU A 140 6.67 -8.39 -10.75
C LEU A 140 6.21 -8.06 -12.18
N CYS A 141 4.90 -8.02 -12.44
CA CYS A 141 4.33 -7.67 -13.75
C CYS A 141 3.98 -6.19 -13.89
N THR A 142 3.98 -5.46 -12.78
CA THR A 142 3.46 -4.08 -12.68
C THR A 142 4.48 -3.18 -12.00
N TYR A 143 4.11 -1.92 -11.82
CA TYR A 143 4.97 -0.88 -11.27
C TYR A 143 5.57 -1.27 -9.90
N VAL A 144 6.90 -1.26 -9.78
CA VAL A 144 7.62 -1.64 -8.54
C VAL A 144 8.26 -0.41 -7.89
N MET A 145 7.61 0.12 -6.86
CA MET A 145 7.98 1.36 -6.12
C MET A 145 8.81 1.13 -4.85
N THR A 146 9.13 -0.12 -4.55
CA THR A 146 9.87 -0.55 -3.36
C THR A 146 10.59 -1.84 -3.69
N THR A 147 11.76 -2.04 -3.10
CA THR A 147 12.48 -3.32 -3.14
C THR A 147 11.75 -4.44 -2.40
N GLY A 148 10.73 -4.12 -1.62
CA GLY A 148 9.91 -5.07 -0.85
C GLY A 148 9.35 -6.24 -1.66
N VAL A 149 8.99 -6.03 -2.94
CA VAL A 149 8.50 -7.12 -3.81
C VAL A 149 9.61 -8.14 -4.10
N TYR A 150 10.81 -7.68 -4.43
CA TYR A 150 11.97 -8.55 -4.64
C TYR A 150 12.40 -9.23 -3.33
N LEU A 151 12.33 -8.49 -2.22
CA LEU A 151 12.63 -9.00 -0.89
C LEU A 151 11.71 -10.18 -0.53
N VAL A 152 10.41 -10.11 -0.82
CA VAL A 152 9.47 -11.21 -0.57
C VAL A 152 9.90 -12.50 -1.28
N VAL A 153 10.34 -12.41 -2.54
CA VAL A 153 10.85 -13.56 -3.30
C VAL A 153 12.16 -14.07 -2.70
N ALA A 154 13.08 -13.16 -2.40
CA ALA A 154 14.39 -13.50 -1.87
C ALA A 154 14.28 -14.19 -0.50
N LEU A 155 13.45 -13.66 0.40
CA LEU A 155 13.16 -14.26 1.71
C LEU A 155 12.47 -15.62 1.58
N GLY A 156 11.51 -15.75 0.65
CA GLY A 156 10.91 -17.04 0.32
C GLY A 156 11.96 -18.09 -0.09
N ALA A 157 12.96 -17.68 -0.87
CA ALA A 157 14.05 -18.56 -1.28
C ALA A 157 14.97 -18.95 -0.11
N VAL A 158 15.44 -17.98 0.67
CA VAL A 158 16.45 -18.23 1.72
C VAL A 158 15.88 -18.83 3.02
N LEU A 159 14.56 -18.94 3.15
CA LEU A 159 13.91 -19.72 4.22
C LEU A 159 14.18 -21.22 4.12
N LEU A 160 14.53 -21.73 2.94
CA LEU A 160 14.81 -23.15 2.69
C LEU A 160 13.64 -24.07 3.10
N GLN A 161 12.41 -23.56 3.08
CA GLN A 161 11.18 -24.27 3.46
C GLN A 161 10.09 -23.98 2.42
N PRO A 162 9.91 -24.86 1.42
CA PRO A 162 8.94 -24.67 0.34
C PRO A 162 7.53 -24.25 0.78
N PRO A 163 6.91 -24.87 1.82
CA PRO A 163 5.57 -24.46 2.24
C PRO A 163 5.52 -23.02 2.79
N GLN A 164 6.58 -22.58 3.46
CA GLN A 164 6.68 -21.24 4.02
C GLN A 164 6.83 -20.19 2.91
N ALA A 165 7.61 -20.49 1.87
CA ALA A 165 7.75 -19.65 0.69
C ALA A 165 6.41 -19.44 -0.03
N LEU A 166 5.64 -20.53 -0.20
CA LEU A 166 4.28 -20.46 -0.77
C LEU A 166 3.36 -19.60 0.12
N LEU A 167 3.37 -19.82 1.43
CA LEU A 167 2.54 -19.08 2.38
C LEU A 167 2.85 -17.58 2.37
N ILE A 168 4.12 -17.19 2.26
CA ILE A 168 4.53 -15.79 2.11
C ILE A 168 3.94 -15.18 0.84
N GLY A 169 3.99 -15.90 -0.29
CA GLY A 169 3.37 -15.45 -1.54
C GLY A 169 1.86 -15.28 -1.41
N LEU A 170 1.17 -16.22 -0.76
CA LEU A 170 -0.27 -16.14 -0.50
C LEU A 170 -0.64 -14.93 0.37
N VAL A 171 0.11 -14.71 1.47
CA VAL A 171 -0.10 -13.54 2.35
C VAL A 171 0.15 -12.24 1.60
N PHE A 172 1.23 -12.17 0.82
CA PHE A 172 1.53 -11.01 -0.02
C PHE A 172 0.39 -10.70 -1.00
N GLY A 173 -0.08 -11.71 -1.74
CA GLY A 173 -1.20 -11.60 -2.67
C GLY A 173 -2.51 -11.20 -1.98
N LEU A 174 -2.81 -11.79 -0.82
CA LEU A 174 -4.00 -11.49 -0.03
C LEU A 174 -4.01 -10.03 0.44
N VAL A 175 -2.90 -9.53 1.00
CA VAL A 175 -2.78 -8.15 1.47
C VAL A 175 -2.98 -7.16 0.33
N ARG A 176 -2.36 -7.41 -0.84
CA ARG A 176 -2.55 -6.56 -2.03
C ARG A 176 -3.97 -6.66 -2.62
N GLY A 177 -4.56 -7.85 -2.56
CA GLY A 177 -5.94 -8.11 -2.96
C GLY A 177 -6.95 -7.34 -2.10
N ALA A 178 -6.69 -7.26 -0.79
CA ALA A 178 -7.56 -6.59 0.17
C ALA A 178 -7.68 -5.07 -0.08
N VAL A 179 -6.68 -4.44 -0.70
CA VAL A 179 -6.68 -2.97 -0.92
C VAL A 179 -7.83 -2.51 -1.83
N VAL A 180 -8.30 -3.34 -2.76
CA VAL A 180 -9.42 -2.98 -3.66
C VAL A 180 -10.70 -2.64 -2.89
N TRP A 181 -10.86 -3.20 -1.69
CA TRP A 181 -12.03 -2.98 -0.85
C TRP A 181 -12.11 -1.56 -0.28
N LEU A 182 -11.02 -0.78 -0.33
CA LEU A 182 -11.10 0.66 -0.08
C LEU A 182 -12.06 1.35 -1.07
N GLY A 183 -12.12 0.87 -2.32
CA GLY A 183 -13.04 1.34 -3.35
C GLY A 183 -14.53 1.11 -3.03
N ALA A 184 -14.85 0.24 -2.07
CA ALA A 184 -16.22 0.01 -1.63
C ALA A 184 -16.85 1.25 -0.97
N THR A 185 -16.01 2.11 -0.39
CA THR A 185 -16.41 3.34 0.30
C THR A 185 -16.50 4.56 -0.61
N ILE A 186 -16.08 4.43 -1.88
CA ILE A 186 -15.96 5.55 -2.82
C ILE A 186 -17.21 5.59 -3.69
N SER A 187 -18.17 6.41 -3.26
CA SER A 187 -19.48 6.57 -3.90
C SER A 187 -19.66 7.91 -4.61
N SER A 188 -18.75 8.86 -4.40
CA SER A 188 -18.75 10.18 -5.02
C SER A 188 -17.35 10.58 -5.49
N PRO A 189 -17.22 11.54 -6.42
CA PRO A 189 -15.92 12.10 -6.80
C PRO A 189 -15.18 12.72 -5.60
N ALA A 190 -15.91 13.35 -4.68
CA ALA A 190 -15.32 13.91 -3.45
C ALA A 190 -14.71 12.81 -2.54
N ASP A 191 -15.28 11.60 -2.50
CA ASP A 191 -14.68 10.48 -1.76
C ASP A 191 -13.35 10.05 -2.39
N LEU A 192 -13.26 10.11 -3.72
CA LEU A 192 -12.04 9.76 -4.47
C LEU A 192 -10.93 10.78 -4.23
N ASP A 193 -11.25 12.07 -4.26
CA ASP A 193 -10.29 13.14 -3.96
C ASP A 193 -9.77 13.03 -2.51
N HIS A 194 -10.67 12.78 -1.55
CA HIS A 194 -10.26 12.53 -0.16
C HIS A 194 -9.38 11.29 -0.02
N MET A 195 -9.62 10.23 -0.80
CA MET A 195 -8.75 9.06 -0.81
C MET A 195 -7.36 9.44 -1.33
N HIS A 196 -7.26 10.11 -2.48
CA HIS A 196 -5.98 10.53 -3.04
C HIS A 196 -5.20 11.42 -2.06
N ALA A 197 -5.86 12.39 -1.42
CA ALA A 197 -5.25 13.25 -0.41
C ALA A 197 -4.71 12.46 0.80
N ARG A 198 -5.47 11.48 1.31
CA ARG A 198 -5.01 10.61 2.41
C ARG A 198 -3.80 9.77 2.02
N PHE A 199 -3.80 9.22 0.80
CA PHE A 199 -2.68 8.42 0.32
C PHE A 199 -1.41 9.24 0.09
N ALA A 200 -1.55 10.46 -0.44
CA ALA A 200 -0.46 11.41 -0.56
C ALA A 200 0.12 11.79 0.82
N ALA A 201 -0.74 12.04 1.81
CA ALA A 201 -0.31 12.33 3.18
C ALA A 201 0.40 11.13 3.85
N LEU A 202 0.04 9.90 3.48
CA LEU A 202 0.66 8.68 4.00
C LEU A 202 1.95 8.28 3.29
N GLU A 203 2.23 8.78 2.09
CA GLU A 203 3.40 8.39 1.31
C GLU A 203 4.73 8.60 2.08
N PRO A 204 5.01 9.76 2.69
CA PRO A 204 6.28 9.96 3.42
C PRO A 204 6.42 9.02 4.61
N VAL A 205 5.30 8.69 5.26
CA VAL A 205 5.26 7.78 6.41
C VAL A 205 5.52 6.35 5.96
N SER A 206 4.88 5.91 4.87
CA SER A 206 5.09 4.61 4.24
C SER A 206 6.55 4.41 3.80
N ARG A 207 7.19 5.44 3.23
CA ARG A 207 8.61 5.45 2.86
C ARG A 207 9.57 5.29 4.05
N ARG A 208 9.15 5.64 5.27
CA ARG A 208 9.98 5.48 6.48
C ARG A 208 9.72 4.15 7.19
N ILE A 209 8.45 3.76 7.31
CA ILE A 209 8.06 2.54 8.03
C ILE A 209 8.60 1.29 7.36
N ALA A 210 8.53 1.20 6.03
CA ALA A 210 9.01 0.03 5.30
C ALA A 210 10.50 -0.29 5.59
N PRO A 211 11.46 0.60 5.30
CA PRO A 211 12.87 0.33 5.60
C PRO A 211 13.14 0.18 7.09
N ALA A 212 12.45 0.92 7.98
CA ALA A 212 12.60 0.74 9.42
C ALA A 212 12.19 -0.68 9.87
N SER A 213 11.09 -1.20 9.32
CA SER A 213 10.62 -2.56 9.60
C SER A 213 11.61 -3.61 9.08
N TYR A 214 12.22 -3.35 7.91
CA TYR A 214 13.26 -4.21 7.34
C TYR A 214 14.52 -4.21 8.22
N ILE A 215 14.95 -3.05 8.72
CA ILE A 215 16.10 -2.93 9.63
C ILE A 215 15.84 -3.72 10.92
N VAL A 216 14.69 -3.52 11.55
CA VAL A 216 14.35 -4.20 12.81
C VAL A 216 14.34 -5.72 12.64
N ALA A 217 13.68 -6.22 11.59
CA ALA A 217 13.66 -7.65 11.31
C ALA A 217 15.04 -8.17 10.90
N GLY A 218 15.82 -7.41 10.15
CA GLY A 218 17.16 -7.77 9.71
C GLY A 218 18.12 -7.96 10.89
N LEU A 219 18.14 -6.99 11.82
CA LEU A 219 18.88 -7.09 13.07
C LEU A 219 18.38 -8.25 13.93
N GLY A 220 17.07 -8.49 13.94
CA GLY A 220 16.45 -9.64 14.60
C GLY A 220 16.95 -10.98 14.05
N CYS A 221 16.99 -11.13 12.72
CA CYS A 221 17.54 -12.32 12.06
C CYS A 221 19.03 -12.51 12.36
N SER A 222 19.82 -11.43 12.39
CA SER A 222 21.22 -11.51 12.82
C SER A 222 21.34 -11.94 14.28
N GLY A 223 20.51 -11.41 15.17
CA GLY A 223 20.48 -11.76 16.59
C GLY A 223 20.12 -13.23 16.85
N LEU A 224 19.25 -13.84 16.04
CA LEU A 224 18.94 -15.27 16.12
C LEU A 224 20.20 -16.14 15.92
N GLY A 225 21.14 -15.70 15.07
CA GLY A 225 22.43 -16.36 14.89
C GLY A 225 23.33 -16.32 16.12
N PHE A 226 23.11 -15.35 17.02
CA PHE A 226 23.81 -15.19 18.30
C PHE A 226 22.98 -15.69 19.50
N GLY A 227 21.92 -16.48 19.26
CA GLY A 227 21.12 -17.10 20.31
C GLY A 227 19.94 -16.26 20.83
N ALA A 228 19.54 -15.20 20.12
CA ALA A 228 18.30 -14.49 20.45
C ALA A 228 17.08 -15.43 20.39
N ARG A 229 16.10 -15.18 21.26
CA ARG A 229 14.87 -15.99 21.29
C ARG A 229 13.97 -15.61 20.12
N PRO A 230 13.48 -16.59 19.32
CA PRO A 230 12.63 -16.28 18.18
C PRO A 230 11.34 -15.57 18.52
N GLU A 231 10.74 -15.87 19.68
CA GLU A 231 9.51 -15.22 20.14
C GLU A 231 9.71 -13.71 20.34
N ILE A 232 10.88 -13.31 20.85
CA ILE A 232 11.23 -11.90 21.07
C ILE A 232 11.41 -11.19 19.72
N VAL A 233 12.15 -11.82 18.80
CA VAL A 233 12.41 -11.23 17.48
C VAL A 233 11.12 -11.06 16.68
N ALA A 234 10.24 -12.06 16.70
CA ALA A 234 8.93 -11.99 16.09
C ALA A 234 8.07 -10.88 16.74
N GLY A 235 8.05 -10.81 18.06
CA GLY A 235 7.33 -9.76 18.81
C GLY A 235 7.81 -8.37 18.44
N VAL A 236 9.12 -8.12 18.44
CA VAL A 236 9.71 -6.82 18.08
C VAL A 236 9.41 -6.44 16.62
N SER A 237 9.50 -7.40 15.70
CA SER A 237 9.18 -7.18 14.28
C SER A 237 7.70 -6.86 14.07
N ALA A 238 6.81 -7.56 14.78
CA ALA A 238 5.38 -7.29 14.76
C ALA A 238 5.07 -5.91 15.38
N VAL A 239 5.70 -5.55 16.49
CA VAL A 239 5.56 -4.22 17.11
C VAL A 239 6.04 -3.11 16.19
N ALA A 240 7.14 -3.29 15.46
CA ALA A 240 7.61 -2.31 14.48
C ALA A 240 6.59 -2.13 13.34
N ALA A 241 6.05 -3.22 12.80
CA ALA A 241 5.02 -3.18 11.78
C ALA A 241 3.73 -2.49 12.27
N VAL A 242 3.22 -2.88 13.45
CA VAL A 242 2.00 -2.31 14.06
C VAL A 242 2.21 -0.86 14.47
N GLY A 243 3.35 -0.53 15.06
CA GLY A 243 3.73 0.84 15.40
C GLY A 243 3.73 1.75 14.17
N GLY A 244 4.18 1.24 13.03
CA GLY A 244 4.03 1.91 11.74
C GLY A 244 2.57 2.22 11.38
N VAL A 245 1.67 1.25 11.53
CA VAL A 245 0.22 1.45 11.31
C VAL A 245 -0.35 2.54 12.24
N VAL A 246 0.06 2.55 13.51
CA VAL A 246 -0.36 3.57 14.48
C VAL A 246 0.13 4.96 14.05
N VAL A 247 1.41 5.10 13.69
CA VAL A 247 1.99 6.36 13.20
C VAL A 247 1.28 6.85 11.94
N ALA A 248 0.95 5.95 11.02
CA ALA A 248 0.15 6.27 9.83
C ALA A 248 -1.24 6.81 10.22
N GLY A 249 -1.95 6.13 11.14
CA GLY A 249 -3.26 6.57 11.63
C GLY A 249 -3.22 7.95 12.33
N LEU A 250 -2.20 8.21 13.14
CA LEU A 250 -1.99 9.51 13.78
C LEU A 250 -1.70 10.61 12.76
N THR A 251 -0.95 10.31 11.69
CA THR A 251 -0.64 11.26 10.62
C THR A 251 -1.90 11.67 9.87
N VAL A 252 -2.75 10.71 9.50
CA VAL A 252 -4.06 10.99 8.86
C VAL A 252 -4.97 11.80 9.79
N SER A 253 -4.98 11.46 11.08
CA SER A 253 -5.78 12.18 12.08
C SER A 253 -5.32 13.62 12.26
N ARG A 254 -4.00 13.88 12.22
CA ARG A 254 -3.43 15.23 12.26
C ARG A 254 -3.79 16.01 11.01
N ALA A 255 -3.60 15.44 9.82
CA ALA A 255 -3.91 16.08 8.54
C ALA A 255 -5.37 16.60 8.51
N ARG A 256 -6.33 15.76 8.89
CA ARG A 256 -7.75 16.14 8.99
C ARG A 256 -8.00 17.28 9.97
N ARG A 257 -7.32 17.30 11.13
CA ARG A 257 -7.49 18.39 12.11
C ARG A 257 -7.02 19.71 11.53
N THR A 258 -5.90 19.73 10.80
CA THR A 258 -5.41 20.93 10.11
C THR A 258 -6.38 21.46 9.07
N GLU A 259 -7.00 20.58 8.26
CA GLU A 259 -8.02 20.99 7.28
C GLU A 259 -9.25 21.61 7.95
N VAL A 260 -9.78 20.99 9.01
CA VAL A 260 -10.93 21.52 9.76
C VAL A 260 -10.61 22.87 10.41
N LEU A 261 -9.40 23.01 10.96
CA LEU A 261 -8.96 24.27 11.54
C LEU A 261 -8.81 25.36 10.47
N ALA A 262 -8.21 25.04 9.32
CA ALA A 262 -8.05 25.96 8.19
C ALA A 262 -9.40 26.46 7.67
N PHE A 263 -10.36 25.54 7.49
CA PHE A 263 -11.73 25.89 7.09
C PHE A 263 -12.42 26.80 8.12
N ARG A 264 -12.29 26.47 9.41
CA ARG A 264 -12.87 27.28 10.50
C ARG A 264 -12.23 28.68 10.57
N THR A 265 -10.92 28.80 10.38
CA THR A 265 -10.25 30.11 10.32
C THR A 265 -10.70 30.94 9.13
N GLN A 266 -10.94 30.30 7.97
CA GLN A 266 -11.42 30.98 6.78
C GLN A 266 -12.88 31.46 6.93
N ASP A 267 -13.76 30.63 7.52
CA ASP A 267 -15.15 31.02 7.84
C ASP A 267 -15.20 32.16 8.87
N LEU A 268 -14.32 32.14 9.87
CA LEU A 268 -14.18 33.24 10.83
C LEU A 268 -13.67 34.52 10.18
N ALA A 269 -12.68 34.44 9.28
CA ALA A 269 -12.18 35.59 8.54
C ALA A 269 -13.28 36.24 7.70
N LEU A 270 -14.04 35.43 6.93
CA LEU A 270 -15.17 35.91 6.13
C LEU A 270 -16.28 36.54 6.98
N LYS A 271 -16.61 35.96 8.14
CA LYS A 271 -17.57 36.55 9.08
C LYS A 271 -17.08 37.87 9.67
N THR A 272 -15.79 37.97 9.95
CA THR A 272 -15.20 39.21 10.51
C THR A 272 -15.16 40.32 9.46
N GLU A 273 -14.86 40.01 8.20
CA GLU A 273 -14.95 40.95 7.08
C GLU A 273 -16.40 41.37 6.79
N GLY A 274 -17.35 40.43 6.86
CA GLY A 274 -18.79 40.72 6.71
C GLY A 274 -19.37 41.60 7.83
N LEU A 275 -18.82 41.51 9.05
CA LEU A 275 -19.17 42.40 10.17
C LEU A 275 -18.49 43.77 10.08
N ALA A 276 -17.36 43.87 9.37
CA ALA A 276 -16.62 45.11 9.16
C ALA A 276 -17.16 45.97 8.00
N GLN A 277 -18.04 45.42 7.14
CA GLN A 277 -18.76 46.23 6.15
C GLN A 277 -19.91 46.99 6.83
N PRO A 278 -19.86 48.33 6.92
CA PRO A 278 -20.98 49.11 7.42
C PRO A 278 -22.16 48.90 6.48
N SER A 279 -23.35 48.72 7.05
CA SER A 279 -24.62 48.67 6.31
C SER A 279 -24.69 49.87 5.38
N GLN A 280 -24.41 49.67 4.09
CA GLN A 280 -24.63 50.70 3.10
C GLN A 280 -26.13 51.01 3.12
N GLY A 281 -26.43 52.22 3.57
CA GLY A 281 -27.76 52.71 3.80
C GLY A 281 -28.64 52.48 2.58
N ARG A 282 -29.83 51.95 2.85
CA ARG A 282 -30.94 51.84 1.91
C ARG A 282 -31.18 53.22 1.28
N ALA A 283 -30.74 53.40 0.03
CA ALA A 283 -31.00 54.64 -0.70
C ALA A 283 -32.52 54.85 -0.87
N PRO A 284 -33.01 56.10 -0.79
CA PRO A 284 -34.44 56.38 -0.91
C PRO A 284 -34.91 56.14 -2.35
N ARG A 285 -36.04 55.44 -2.49
CA ARG A 285 -36.75 55.28 -3.77
C ARG A 285 -37.19 56.66 -4.26
N THR A 286 -36.54 57.19 -5.28
CA THR A 286 -37.05 58.34 -6.04
C THR A 286 -38.18 57.87 -6.94
N SER A 287 -39.39 58.28 -6.60
CA SER A 287 -40.56 58.24 -7.47
C SER A 287 -40.40 59.25 -8.61
N SER A 288 -40.34 58.79 -9.86
CA SER A 288 -40.59 59.63 -11.03
C SER A 288 -41.94 59.26 -11.63
N GLN A 289 -42.97 59.99 -11.22
CA GLN A 289 -44.16 60.27 -12.02
C GLN A 289 -43.79 61.30 -13.11
N GLY A 290 -44.40 61.19 -14.29
CA GLY A 290 -44.37 62.20 -15.38
C GLY A 290 -44.27 61.52 -16.74
N ALA A 291 -45.37 61.15 -17.39
CA ALA A 291 -46.30 61.98 -18.18
C ALA A 291 -45.86 62.19 -19.65
N SER A 292 -46.57 61.50 -20.55
CA SER A 292 -46.97 61.86 -21.93
C SER A 292 -46.04 62.72 -22.79
N ARG A 293 -45.61 62.19 -23.94
CA ARG A 293 -46.29 62.28 -25.25
C ARG A 293 -45.58 61.39 -26.27
#